data_AF-A0ABF7R0A6-F1
#
_entry.id   AF-A0ABF7R0A6-F1
#
_cell.length_a   1.000
_cell.length_b   1.000
_cell.length_c   1.000
_cell.angle_alpha   90.00
_cell.angle_beta   90.00
_cell.angle_gamma   90.00
#
_symmetry.space_group_name_H-M   'P 1'
#
loop_
_entity.id
_entity.type
_entity.pdbx_description
1 polymer ?
#
loop_
_entity_poly.entity_id
_entity_poly.type
_entity_poly.pdbx_seq_one_letter_code
_entity_poly.pdbx_strand_id
1 'polypeptide(L)'
;MGKGFLDVFTSLSDMVAGAFGINAETKKEDIGKYFTDIANTMNTVKAKLNDVVAKNGNYPKVKSVVDTFITNTLDKIADGAKTAAKGATGDVIGNATATGHGATPASKDSVVSLVKGIKTIVEVVLKKDEGNAGATKTGDDKKDVGKLFADDNGKADAKEENIAKASASVGSVTGADILQAIAKSKEDPQVDNANGIEKATDAAEISIAPAVNDKKEIKEAEAKKDAVIAAGIVLRAMAKDGKFAANNNAKDSDAVNGVAANAVGKTLSTLIIAIRNTVDSGLKSISDVLATVTQEDKAVDSITPADATASGQKQ
;
A
#
# COMPACT_ATOMS: atom_id res chain seq x y z
N MET A 1 25.68 5.97 11.92
CA MET A 1 25.43 5.80 10.46
C MET A 1 25.61 7.13 9.74
N GLY A 2 26.08 7.14 8.49
CA GLY A 2 26.56 8.36 7.79
C GLY A 2 25.61 8.95 6.74
N LYS A 3 26.12 9.92 5.95
CA LYS A 3 25.42 10.71 4.91
C LYS A 3 24.53 9.89 3.97
N GLY A 4 24.94 8.66 3.62
CA GLY A 4 24.19 7.81 2.71
C GLY A 4 22.78 7.40 3.18
N PHE A 5 22.51 7.39 4.49
CA PHE A 5 21.15 7.13 5.00
C PHE A 5 20.29 8.40 5.04
N LEU A 6 20.90 9.60 5.04
CA LEU A 6 20.15 10.85 4.96
C LEU A 6 19.40 10.96 3.62
N ASP A 7 20.06 10.56 2.52
CA ASP A 7 19.45 10.55 1.18
C ASP A 7 18.21 9.63 1.11
N VAL A 8 18.21 8.53 1.86
CA VAL A 8 17.05 7.61 1.98
C VAL A 8 15.89 8.33 2.66
N PHE A 9 16.15 9.03 3.77
CA PHE A 9 15.11 9.77 4.48
C PHE A 9 14.56 10.94 3.67
N THR A 10 15.40 11.60 2.89
CA THR A 10 14.96 12.61 1.92
C THR A 10 14.04 11.97 0.89
N SER A 11 14.45 10.86 0.26
CA SER A 11 13.64 10.14 -0.72
C SER A 11 12.28 9.70 -0.17
N LEU A 12 12.24 9.12 1.04
CA LEU A 12 10.99 8.75 1.70
C LEU A 12 10.12 9.98 2.04
N SER A 13 10.72 11.12 2.38
CA SER A 13 9.99 12.37 2.63
C SER A 13 9.40 12.94 1.35
N ASP A 14 10.13 12.88 0.23
CA ASP A 14 9.64 13.28 -1.08
C ASP A 14 8.46 12.40 -1.54
N MET A 15 8.51 11.09 -1.26
CA MET A 15 7.38 10.18 -1.51
C MET A 15 6.16 10.48 -0.65
N VAL A 16 6.35 10.92 0.61
CA VAL A 16 5.24 11.39 1.45
C VAL A 16 4.60 12.63 0.81
N ALA A 17 5.40 13.60 0.38
CA ALA A 17 4.91 14.80 -0.31
C ALA A 17 4.19 14.45 -1.62
N GLY A 18 4.72 13.52 -2.41
CA GLY A 18 4.11 13.03 -3.64
C GLY A 18 2.74 12.38 -3.40
N ALA A 19 2.57 11.60 -2.33
CA ALA A 19 1.28 11.00 -1.99
C ALA A 19 0.23 12.04 -1.58
N PHE A 20 0.65 13.14 -0.94
CA PHE A 20 -0.24 14.28 -0.67
C PHE A 20 -0.57 15.10 -1.92
N GLY A 21 0.24 15.02 -2.97
CA GLY A 21 0.01 15.68 -4.26
C GLY A 21 -0.97 14.96 -5.19
N ILE A 22 -1.48 13.79 -4.81
CA ILE A 22 -2.43 13.01 -5.61
C ILE A 22 -3.73 13.79 -5.81
N ASN A 23 -4.13 13.92 -7.06
CA ASN A 23 -5.30 14.67 -7.50
C ASN A 23 -6.04 13.94 -8.63
N ALA A 24 -7.14 14.50 -9.11
CA ALA A 24 -7.99 13.91 -10.16
C ALA A 24 -7.27 13.67 -11.50
N GLU A 25 -6.16 14.38 -11.76
CA GLU A 25 -5.38 14.26 -13.00
C GLU A 25 -4.26 13.21 -12.89
N THR A 26 -4.02 12.69 -11.67
CA THR A 26 -2.98 11.69 -11.43
C THR A 26 -3.29 10.41 -12.21
N LYS A 27 -2.32 9.90 -12.97
CA LYS A 27 -2.49 8.66 -13.72
C LYS A 27 -2.29 7.45 -12.81
N LYS A 28 -2.98 6.36 -13.13
CA LYS A 28 -2.74 5.05 -12.50
C LYS A 28 -1.29 4.60 -12.71
N GLU A 29 -0.71 4.90 -13.87
CA GLU A 29 0.72 4.65 -14.13
C GLU A 29 1.66 5.41 -13.18
N ASP A 30 1.29 6.63 -12.77
CA ASP A 30 2.08 7.38 -11.78
C ASP A 30 2.01 6.71 -10.41
N ILE A 31 0.88 6.08 -10.07
CA ILE A 31 0.75 5.23 -8.88
C ILE A 31 1.60 3.95 -9.02
N GLY A 32 1.66 3.34 -10.20
CA GLY A 32 2.56 2.21 -10.48
C GLY A 32 4.04 2.60 -10.31
N LYS A 33 4.41 3.79 -10.80
CA LYS A 33 5.74 4.37 -10.59
C LYS A 33 6.01 4.63 -9.10
N TYR A 34 5.04 5.14 -8.36
CA TYR A 34 5.15 5.36 -6.92
C TYR A 34 5.54 4.09 -6.17
N PHE A 35 4.87 2.96 -6.44
CA PHE A 35 5.24 1.66 -5.87
C PHE A 35 6.62 1.19 -6.34
N THR A 36 6.98 1.43 -7.59
CA THR A 36 8.31 1.11 -8.12
C THR A 36 9.40 1.88 -7.38
N ASP A 37 9.17 3.16 -7.11
CA ASP A 37 10.09 4.02 -6.37
C ASP A 37 10.25 3.53 -4.92
N ILE A 38 9.18 3.11 -4.24
CA ILE A 38 9.26 2.45 -2.91
C ILE A 38 10.22 1.24 -2.96
N ALA A 39 10.04 0.35 -3.94
CA ALA A 39 10.88 -0.84 -4.07
C ALA A 39 12.37 -0.49 -4.29
N ASN A 40 12.63 0.52 -5.14
CA ASN A 40 13.99 1.00 -5.40
C ASN A 40 14.65 1.60 -4.16
N THR A 41 13.88 2.34 -3.35
CA THR A 41 14.37 2.88 -2.08
C THR A 41 14.74 1.76 -1.10
N MET A 42 13.91 0.72 -0.96
CA MET A 42 14.25 -0.44 -0.10
C MET A 42 15.53 -1.14 -0.56
N ASN A 43 15.72 -1.33 -1.87
CA ASN A 43 16.94 -1.92 -2.41
C ASN A 43 18.18 -1.04 -2.15
N THR A 44 18.00 0.29 -2.21
CA THR A 44 19.06 1.26 -1.89
C THR A 44 19.47 1.17 -0.41
N VAL A 45 18.49 1.03 0.51
CA VAL A 45 18.77 0.81 1.94
C VAL A 45 19.50 -0.51 2.14
N LYS A 46 19.03 -1.59 1.51
CA LYS A 46 19.65 -2.92 1.57
C LYS A 46 21.12 -2.89 1.14
N ALA A 47 21.43 -2.25 0.01
CA ALA A 47 22.80 -2.11 -0.48
C ALA A 47 23.69 -1.38 0.54
N LYS A 48 23.23 -0.26 1.10
CA LYS A 48 23.98 0.50 2.11
C LYS A 48 24.17 -0.28 3.42
N LEU A 49 23.20 -1.11 3.81
CA LEU A 49 23.32 -1.98 4.97
C LEU A 49 24.34 -3.11 4.75
N ASN A 50 24.44 -3.65 3.54
CA ASN A 50 25.49 -4.62 3.21
C ASN A 50 26.89 -4.01 3.30
N ASP A 51 27.07 -2.74 2.92
CA ASP A 51 28.33 -2.03 3.12
C ASP A 51 28.67 -1.86 4.63
N VAL A 52 27.65 -1.66 5.47
CA VAL A 52 27.82 -1.61 6.92
C VAL A 52 28.28 -2.97 7.44
N VAL A 53 27.70 -4.07 6.98
CA VAL A 53 28.13 -5.42 7.35
C VAL A 53 29.56 -5.68 6.90
N ALA A 54 29.93 -5.33 5.67
CA ALA A 54 31.29 -5.51 5.16
C ALA A 54 32.34 -4.77 6.01
N LYS A 55 32.04 -3.53 6.43
CA LYS A 55 32.93 -2.74 7.31
C LYS A 55 33.02 -3.28 8.74
N ASN A 56 32.03 -4.06 9.17
CA ASN A 56 31.92 -4.61 10.52
C ASN A 56 31.95 -6.14 10.52
N GLY A 57 32.59 -6.76 9.52
CA GLY A 57 32.53 -8.21 9.27
C GLY A 57 32.99 -9.07 10.45
N ASN A 58 33.86 -8.52 11.30
CA ASN A 58 34.35 -9.20 12.50
C ASN A 58 33.32 -9.26 13.63
N TYR A 59 32.14 -8.64 13.49
CA TYR A 59 31.08 -8.60 14.51
C TYR A 59 29.83 -9.37 14.06
N PRO A 60 29.71 -10.68 14.41
CA PRO A 60 28.59 -11.51 13.98
C PRO A 60 27.21 -10.95 14.35
N LYS A 61 27.11 -10.27 15.49
CA LYS A 61 25.87 -9.64 15.98
C LYS A 61 25.35 -8.56 15.03
N VAL A 62 26.25 -7.74 14.46
CA VAL A 62 25.88 -6.69 13.49
C VAL A 62 25.29 -7.34 12.23
N LYS A 63 25.99 -8.34 11.70
CA LYS A 63 25.52 -9.09 10.52
C LYS A 63 24.15 -9.71 10.75
N SER A 64 23.95 -10.38 11.89
CA SER A 64 22.67 -11.04 12.22
C SER A 64 21.49 -10.06 12.27
N VAL A 65 21.65 -8.91 12.91
CA VAL A 65 20.58 -7.90 13.02
C VAL A 65 20.29 -7.26 11.66
N VAL A 66 21.32 -6.98 10.87
CA VAL A 66 21.16 -6.45 9.51
C VAL A 66 20.45 -7.45 8.59
N ASP A 67 20.89 -8.71 8.56
CA ASP A 67 20.30 -9.76 7.72
C ASP A 67 18.82 -9.99 8.07
N THR A 68 18.50 -9.96 9.37
CA THR A 68 17.13 -10.08 9.88
C THR A 68 16.27 -8.93 9.38
N PHE A 69 16.76 -7.69 9.49
CA PHE A 69 16.01 -6.51 9.04
C PHE A 69 15.83 -6.48 7.52
N ILE A 70 16.84 -6.88 6.75
CA ILE A 70 16.74 -6.99 5.29
C ILE A 70 15.66 -8.03 4.92
N THR A 71 15.79 -9.26 5.42
CA THR A 71 14.96 -10.39 4.98
C THR A 71 13.52 -10.26 5.46
N ASN A 72 13.31 -9.85 6.72
CA ASN A 72 11.99 -9.82 7.32
C ASN A 72 11.22 -8.52 7.07
N THR A 73 11.89 -7.47 6.55
CA THR A 73 11.27 -6.16 6.39
C THR A 73 11.56 -5.56 5.01
N LEU A 74 12.81 -5.23 4.70
CA LEU A 74 13.12 -4.49 3.46
C LEU A 74 12.73 -5.28 2.20
N ASP A 75 13.06 -6.57 2.17
CA ASP A 75 12.74 -7.44 1.02
C ASP A 75 11.22 -7.60 0.84
N LYS A 76 10.48 -7.78 1.94
CA LYS A 76 9.01 -7.87 1.90
C LYS A 76 8.37 -6.58 1.41
N ILE A 77 8.84 -5.42 1.87
CA ILE A 77 8.34 -4.11 1.39
C ILE A 77 8.66 -3.96 -0.10
N ALA A 78 9.89 -4.30 -0.52
CA ALA A 78 10.30 -4.19 -1.92
C ALA A 78 9.48 -5.09 -2.84
N ASP A 79 9.27 -6.34 -2.46
CA ASP A 79 8.54 -7.32 -3.28
C ASP A 79 7.04 -7.05 -3.29
N GLY A 80 6.46 -6.64 -2.16
CA GLY A 80 5.09 -6.17 -2.08
C GLY A 80 4.86 -4.95 -2.99
N ALA A 81 5.76 -3.97 -2.95
CA ALA A 81 5.67 -2.78 -3.78
C ALA A 81 5.81 -3.10 -5.29
N LYS A 82 6.78 -3.93 -5.68
CA LYS A 82 6.89 -4.43 -7.07
C LYS A 82 5.63 -5.14 -7.53
N THR A 83 4.98 -5.89 -6.65
CA THR A 83 3.74 -6.61 -6.96
C THR A 83 2.58 -5.62 -7.15
N ALA A 84 2.42 -4.66 -6.24
CA ALA A 84 1.38 -3.63 -6.34
C ALA A 84 1.54 -2.77 -7.62
N ALA A 85 2.78 -2.42 -7.99
CA ALA A 85 3.08 -1.64 -9.19
C ALA A 85 2.50 -2.25 -10.48
N LYS A 86 2.45 -3.59 -10.58
CA LYS A 86 1.89 -4.29 -11.75
C LYS A 86 0.39 -4.05 -11.93
N GLY A 87 -0.32 -3.77 -10.84
CA GLY A 87 -1.76 -3.50 -10.90
C GLY A 87 -2.09 -2.06 -11.26
N ALA A 88 -1.29 -1.08 -10.81
CA ALA A 88 -1.55 0.32 -11.07
C ALA A 88 -1.07 0.78 -12.46
N THR A 89 -1.88 0.54 -13.49
CA THR A 89 -1.58 0.90 -14.90
C THR A 89 -2.80 1.48 -15.60
N GLY A 90 -2.57 2.31 -16.62
CA GLY A 90 -3.61 2.97 -17.43
C GLY A 90 -3.85 4.44 -17.08
N ASP A 91 -5.05 4.89 -17.43
CA ASP A 91 -5.49 6.30 -17.44
C ASP A 91 -5.50 6.98 -16.05
N VAL A 92 -6.12 8.16 -15.97
CA VAL A 92 -6.34 8.90 -14.72
C VAL A 92 -7.13 8.09 -13.68
N ILE A 93 -6.87 8.37 -12.40
CA ILE A 93 -7.66 7.80 -11.30
C ILE A 93 -9.11 8.28 -11.35
N GLY A 94 -10.04 7.40 -11.02
CA GLY A 94 -11.48 7.67 -11.07
C GLY A 94 -12.06 7.65 -12.49
N ASN A 95 -11.47 8.43 -13.40
CA ASN A 95 -11.79 8.51 -14.83
C ASN A 95 -13.29 8.75 -15.11
N ALA A 96 -13.93 9.60 -14.28
CA ALA A 96 -15.26 10.13 -14.55
C ALA A 96 -15.15 11.34 -15.49
N THR A 97 -15.99 11.41 -16.53
CA THR A 97 -15.96 12.52 -17.50
C THR A 97 -17.27 13.31 -17.53
N ALA A 98 -17.18 14.60 -17.87
CA ALA A 98 -18.33 15.51 -17.92
C ALA A 98 -19.37 15.15 -18.99
N THR A 99 -19.01 14.33 -19.99
CA THR A 99 -19.96 13.81 -21.00
C THR A 99 -20.87 12.73 -20.44
N GLY A 100 -20.57 12.24 -19.23
CA GLY A 100 -21.28 11.17 -18.56
C GLY A 100 -21.03 9.79 -19.18
N HIS A 101 -20.93 8.78 -18.32
CA HIS A 101 -20.84 7.38 -18.74
C HIS A 101 -21.14 6.44 -17.56
N GLY A 102 -21.44 5.19 -17.88
CA GLY A 102 -21.46 4.10 -16.89
C GLY A 102 -20.06 3.75 -16.35
N ALA A 103 -20.04 3.04 -15.22
CA ALA A 103 -18.83 2.51 -14.63
C ALA A 103 -18.27 1.34 -15.45
N THR A 104 -16.94 1.16 -15.42
CA THR A 104 -16.24 0.02 -16.07
C THR A 104 -15.50 -0.79 -15.01
N PRO A 105 -15.68 -2.13 -14.93
CA PRO A 105 -15.00 -2.98 -13.96
C PRO A 105 -13.49 -2.85 -14.03
N ALA A 106 -12.82 -2.88 -12.88
CA ALA A 106 -11.37 -3.00 -12.86
C ALA A 106 -10.95 -4.40 -13.34
N SER A 107 -9.80 -4.47 -13.99
CA SER A 107 -9.17 -5.74 -14.35
C SER A 107 -8.89 -6.57 -13.09
N LYS A 108 -9.36 -7.82 -13.06
CA LYS A 108 -9.19 -8.75 -11.94
C LYS A 108 -7.71 -8.94 -11.58
N ASP A 109 -6.85 -9.18 -12.57
CA ASP A 109 -5.42 -9.42 -12.34
C ASP A 109 -4.71 -8.21 -11.74
N SER A 110 -5.15 -7.01 -12.15
CA SER A 110 -4.65 -5.75 -11.62
C SER A 110 -5.04 -5.55 -10.15
N VAL A 111 -6.32 -5.80 -9.81
CA VAL A 111 -6.81 -5.75 -8.42
C VAL A 111 -6.09 -6.77 -7.55
N VAL A 112 -5.93 -8.01 -8.02
CA VAL A 112 -5.21 -9.07 -7.29
C VAL A 112 -3.76 -8.65 -7.02
N SER A 113 -3.08 -8.04 -8.00
CA SER A 113 -1.72 -7.55 -7.83
C SER A 113 -1.63 -6.45 -6.77
N LEU A 114 -2.56 -5.50 -6.77
CA LEU A 114 -2.65 -4.44 -5.76
C LEU A 114 -2.91 -5.02 -4.36
N VAL A 115 -3.90 -5.91 -4.23
CA VAL A 115 -4.27 -6.54 -2.96
C VAL A 115 -3.08 -7.31 -2.38
N LYS A 116 -2.45 -8.20 -3.17
CA LYS A 116 -1.29 -8.99 -2.72
C LYS A 116 -0.12 -8.11 -2.31
N GLY A 117 0.22 -7.14 -3.17
CA GLY A 117 1.34 -6.24 -2.94
C GLY A 117 1.16 -5.39 -1.68
N ILE A 118 0.00 -4.74 -1.54
CA ILE A 118 -0.32 -3.91 -0.38
C ILE A 118 -0.39 -4.77 0.90
N LYS A 119 -1.02 -5.94 0.85
CA LYS A 119 -1.08 -6.87 1.98
C LYS A 119 0.32 -7.23 2.50
N THR A 120 1.24 -7.57 1.60
CA THR A 120 2.62 -7.95 1.95
C THR A 120 3.34 -6.82 2.69
N ILE A 121 3.13 -5.57 2.26
CA ILE A 121 3.69 -4.39 2.93
C ILE A 121 3.00 -4.18 4.29
N VAL A 122 1.67 -4.20 4.33
CA VAL A 122 0.87 -3.96 5.54
C VAL A 122 1.26 -4.92 6.67
N GLU A 123 1.49 -6.20 6.35
CA GLU A 123 1.90 -7.21 7.34
C GLU A 123 3.21 -6.89 8.08
N VAL A 124 4.08 -6.06 7.49
CA VAL A 124 5.36 -5.68 8.10
C VAL A 124 5.41 -4.24 8.61
N VAL A 125 4.54 -3.35 8.11
CA VAL A 125 4.59 -1.92 8.47
C VAL A 125 3.49 -1.46 9.42
N LEU A 126 2.34 -2.14 9.46
CA LEU A 126 1.27 -1.82 10.40
C LEU A 126 1.27 -2.78 11.58
N LYS A 127 1.01 -2.25 12.77
CA LYS A 127 0.84 -3.09 13.96
C LYS A 127 -0.52 -3.82 13.88
N LYS A 128 -0.64 -4.93 14.62
CA LYS A 128 -1.85 -5.77 14.63
C LYS A 128 -3.13 -5.00 14.98
N ASP A 129 -3.03 -4.01 15.85
CA ASP A 129 -4.16 -3.19 16.32
C ASP A 129 -4.21 -1.80 15.64
N GLU A 130 -3.39 -1.59 14.60
CA GLU A 130 -3.35 -0.34 13.84
C GLU A 130 -4.35 -0.40 12.68
N GLY A 131 -5.43 0.39 12.81
CA GLY A 131 -6.55 0.40 11.87
C GLY A 131 -7.51 -0.77 12.08
N ASN A 132 -8.72 -0.62 11.56
CA ASN A 132 -9.79 -1.60 11.62
C ASN A 132 -10.41 -1.76 10.23
N ALA A 133 -10.13 -2.89 9.58
CA ALA A 133 -10.73 -3.27 8.30
C ALA A 133 -12.26 -3.29 8.30
N GLY A 134 -12.88 -3.44 9.48
CA GLY A 134 -14.31 -3.41 9.67
C GLY A 134 -14.86 -2.07 10.16
N ALA A 135 -14.08 -0.99 10.13
CA ALA A 135 -14.53 0.31 10.60
C ALA A 135 -15.76 0.75 9.80
N THR A 136 -16.82 1.09 10.54
CA THR A 136 -18.02 1.71 10.00
C THR A 136 -18.53 2.73 11.00
N LYS A 137 -18.81 3.94 10.50
CA LYS A 137 -19.18 5.12 11.28
C LYS A 137 -20.35 5.89 10.65
N THR A 138 -20.64 5.69 9.37
CA THR A 138 -21.76 6.35 8.69
C THR A 138 -23.07 5.54 8.80
N GLY A 139 -24.20 6.14 8.37
CA GLY A 139 -25.53 5.52 8.39
C GLY A 139 -25.73 4.41 7.36
N ASP A 140 -26.92 3.82 7.26
CA ASP A 140 -27.22 2.73 6.30
C ASP A 140 -27.25 3.21 4.84
N ASP A 141 -27.35 4.52 4.62
CA ASP A 141 -27.32 5.15 3.31
C ASP A 141 -26.01 4.91 2.53
N LYS A 142 -24.90 4.52 3.20
CA LYS A 142 -23.65 4.10 2.53
C LYS A 142 -23.82 2.99 1.49
N LYS A 143 -24.91 2.22 1.53
CA LYS A 143 -25.24 1.25 0.46
C LYS A 143 -25.39 1.88 -0.91
N ASP A 144 -25.85 3.13 -0.95
CA ASP A 144 -26.05 3.90 -2.18
C ASP A 144 -24.74 4.35 -2.83
N VAL A 145 -23.58 4.18 -2.16
CA VAL A 145 -22.27 4.36 -2.82
C VAL A 145 -22.13 3.44 -4.04
N GLY A 146 -22.86 2.31 -4.05
CA GLY A 146 -22.95 1.43 -5.21
C GLY A 146 -23.46 2.13 -6.49
N LYS A 147 -24.14 3.27 -6.38
CA LYS A 147 -24.59 4.07 -7.54
C LYS A 147 -23.43 4.68 -8.33
N LEU A 148 -22.24 4.80 -7.75
CA LEU A 148 -21.02 5.17 -8.48
C LEU A 148 -20.46 4.02 -9.33
N PHE A 149 -21.07 2.84 -9.25
CA PHE A 149 -20.72 1.63 -10.02
C PHE A 149 -21.83 1.26 -11.02
N ALA A 150 -22.80 2.16 -11.21
CA ALA A 150 -23.93 1.95 -12.11
C ALA A 150 -23.51 1.90 -13.59
N ASP A 151 -24.36 1.30 -14.43
CA ASP A 151 -24.18 1.25 -15.87
C ASP A 151 -24.52 2.60 -16.54
N ASP A 152 -24.47 2.64 -17.87
CA ASP A 152 -24.72 3.88 -18.61
C ASP A 152 -26.17 4.38 -18.45
N ASN A 153 -27.12 3.47 -18.25
CA ASN A 153 -28.52 3.82 -17.97
C ASN A 153 -28.69 4.42 -16.56
N GLY A 154 -27.88 3.96 -15.60
CA GLY A 154 -27.86 4.46 -14.23
C GLY A 154 -26.90 5.62 -13.96
N LYS A 155 -26.19 6.14 -14.96
CA LYS A 155 -25.16 7.17 -14.75
C LYS A 155 -25.67 8.48 -14.11
N ALA A 156 -26.95 8.79 -14.28
CA ALA A 156 -27.60 9.93 -13.61
C ALA A 156 -27.65 9.80 -12.08
N ASP A 157 -27.49 8.58 -11.55
CA ASP A 157 -27.38 8.33 -10.11
C ASP A 157 -26.01 8.73 -9.55
N ALA A 158 -24.97 8.88 -10.38
CA ALA A 158 -23.66 9.39 -9.99
C ALA A 158 -23.67 10.92 -9.84
N LYS A 159 -24.56 11.41 -8.98
CA LYS A 159 -24.82 12.82 -8.68
C LYS A 159 -24.46 13.16 -7.24
N GLU A 160 -24.38 14.46 -6.94
CA GLU A 160 -24.05 15.06 -5.63
C GLU A 160 -24.50 14.26 -4.39
N GLU A 161 -25.76 13.82 -4.32
CA GLU A 161 -26.29 13.05 -3.19
C GLU A 161 -25.50 11.74 -2.92
N ASN A 162 -25.24 10.94 -3.96
CA ASN A 162 -24.58 9.64 -3.80
C ASN A 162 -23.06 9.78 -3.76
N ILE A 163 -22.51 10.82 -4.40
CA ILE A 163 -21.10 11.19 -4.27
C ILE A 163 -20.79 11.62 -2.83
N ALA A 164 -21.69 12.38 -2.19
CA ALA A 164 -21.54 12.77 -0.80
C ALA A 164 -21.50 11.56 0.16
N LYS A 165 -22.24 10.49 -0.13
CA LYS A 165 -22.19 9.24 0.66
C LYS A 165 -20.84 8.52 0.52
N ALA A 166 -20.26 8.54 -0.68
CA ALA A 166 -18.91 8.01 -0.91
C ALA A 166 -17.85 8.86 -0.19
N SER A 167 -17.98 10.19 -0.28
CA SER A 167 -17.16 11.14 0.46
C SER A 167 -17.26 10.94 1.98
N ALA A 168 -18.47 10.72 2.51
CA ALA A 168 -18.68 10.44 3.93
C ALA A 168 -18.03 9.13 4.37
N SER A 169 -18.15 8.07 3.55
CA SER A 169 -17.50 6.77 3.82
C SER A 169 -15.98 6.94 3.89
N VAL A 170 -15.37 7.53 2.87
CA VAL A 170 -13.91 7.80 2.79
C VAL A 170 -13.45 8.77 3.89
N GLY A 171 -14.23 9.79 4.19
CA GLY A 171 -13.94 10.81 5.21
C GLY A 171 -13.99 10.26 6.64
N SER A 172 -14.88 9.31 6.90
CA SER A 172 -15.10 8.74 8.23
C SER A 172 -13.99 7.77 8.67
N VAL A 173 -13.26 7.18 7.74
CA VAL A 173 -12.21 6.19 8.02
C VAL A 173 -10.79 6.75 7.88
N THR A 174 -9.85 6.12 8.57
CA THR A 174 -8.43 6.43 8.47
C THR A 174 -7.79 5.69 7.29
N GLY A 175 -6.61 6.13 6.84
CA GLY A 175 -5.88 5.37 5.82
C GLY A 175 -5.45 3.98 6.30
N ALA A 176 -5.21 3.81 7.60
CA ALA A 176 -4.91 2.49 8.19
C ALA A 176 -6.13 1.55 8.12
N ASP A 177 -7.34 2.05 8.37
CA ASP A 177 -8.58 1.27 8.19
C ASP A 177 -8.73 0.79 6.74
N ILE A 178 -8.45 1.66 5.76
CA ILE A 178 -8.48 1.34 4.33
C ILE A 178 -7.42 0.31 3.97
N LEU A 179 -6.18 0.49 4.41
CA LEU A 179 -5.08 -0.45 4.18
C LEU A 179 -5.39 -1.83 4.77
N GLN A 180 -5.96 -1.88 5.97
CA GLN A 180 -6.38 -3.13 6.60
C GLN A 180 -7.53 -3.79 5.82
N ALA A 181 -8.49 -3.03 5.30
CA ALA A 181 -9.56 -3.56 4.46
C ALA A 181 -9.03 -4.12 3.13
N ILE A 182 -8.06 -3.46 2.49
CA ILE A 182 -7.37 -3.99 1.32
C ILE A 182 -6.63 -5.28 1.67
N ALA A 183 -5.85 -5.29 2.75
CA ALA A 183 -5.05 -6.45 3.17
C ALA A 183 -5.90 -7.68 3.55
N LYS A 184 -7.14 -7.48 4.01
CA LYS A 184 -8.10 -8.55 4.31
C LYS A 184 -8.97 -8.97 3.13
N SER A 185 -8.88 -8.28 1.99
CA SER A 185 -9.63 -8.65 0.79
C SER A 185 -9.10 -9.95 0.19
N LYS A 186 -9.96 -10.67 -0.51
CA LYS A 186 -9.61 -11.90 -1.21
C LYS A 186 -8.55 -11.66 -2.28
N GLU A 187 -7.62 -12.58 -2.37
CA GLU A 187 -6.60 -12.64 -3.42
C GLU A 187 -7.09 -13.37 -4.69
N ASP A 188 -8.30 -13.94 -4.64
CA ASP A 188 -9.04 -14.49 -5.77
C ASP A 188 -10.50 -14.03 -5.73
N PRO A 189 -10.75 -12.72 -5.95
CA PRO A 189 -12.10 -12.18 -5.91
C PRO A 189 -12.96 -12.77 -7.04
N GLN A 190 -14.23 -13.03 -6.75
CA GLN A 190 -15.17 -13.61 -7.72
C GLN A 190 -16.05 -12.52 -8.33
N VAL A 191 -16.29 -12.64 -9.64
CA VAL A 191 -17.17 -11.74 -10.38
C VAL A 191 -18.58 -12.32 -10.38
N ASP A 192 -19.55 -11.61 -9.82
CA ASP A 192 -20.98 -11.93 -9.97
C ASP A 192 -21.57 -11.12 -11.13
N ASN A 193 -21.70 -11.75 -12.30
CA ASN A 193 -22.27 -11.10 -13.49
C ASN A 193 -23.79 -10.89 -13.40
N ALA A 194 -24.49 -11.60 -12.51
CA ALA A 194 -25.94 -11.53 -12.39
C ALA A 194 -26.39 -10.44 -11.41
N ASN A 195 -25.61 -10.21 -10.36
CA ASN A 195 -25.96 -9.29 -9.28
C ASN A 195 -24.99 -8.12 -9.13
N GLY A 196 -23.85 -8.14 -9.83
CA GLY A 196 -22.88 -7.06 -9.81
C GLY A 196 -22.42 -6.72 -8.39
N ILE A 197 -22.47 -5.44 -8.06
CA ILE A 197 -22.02 -4.92 -6.76
C ILE A 197 -22.89 -5.38 -5.58
N GLU A 198 -24.14 -5.82 -5.80
CA GLU A 198 -25.02 -6.27 -4.72
C GLU A 198 -24.47 -7.50 -4.00
N LYS A 199 -23.65 -8.32 -4.68
CA LYS A 199 -23.07 -9.56 -4.14
C LYS A 199 -21.58 -9.46 -3.79
N ALA A 200 -20.98 -8.28 -3.94
CA ALA A 200 -19.62 -8.06 -3.49
C ALA A 200 -19.55 -8.16 -1.95
N THR A 201 -18.57 -8.90 -1.43
CA THR A 201 -18.41 -9.13 0.02
C THR A 201 -17.18 -8.45 0.61
N ASP A 202 -16.24 -8.01 -0.23
CA ASP A 202 -15.03 -7.30 0.18
C ASP A 202 -14.63 -6.20 -0.82
N ALA A 203 -13.53 -5.50 -0.54
CA ALA A 203 -13.08 -4.38 -1.37
C ALA A 203 -12.61 -4.81 -2.76
N ALA A 204 -12.00 -5.99 -2.88
CA ALA A 204 -11.56 -6.52 -4.16
C ALA A 204 -12.76 -6.83 -5.06
N GLU A 205 -13.79 -7.48 -4.52
CA GLU A 205 -15.04 -7.77 -5.24
C GLU A 205 -15.81 -6.50 -5.60
N ILE A 206 -15.87 -5.48 -4.71
CA ILE A 206 -16.44 -4.17 -5.06
C ILE A 206 -15.71 -3.57 -6.27
N SER A 207 -14.38 -3.64 -6.27
CA SER A 207 -13.57 -3.02 -7.33
C SER A 207 -13.69 -3.70 -8.69
N ILE A 208 -13.95 -5.02 -8.74
CA ILE A 208 -14.15 -5.75 -10.00
C ILE A 208 -15.63 -5.92 -10.37
N ALA A 209 -16.55 -5.43 -9.53
CA ALA A 209 -17.98 -5.59 -9.74
C ALA A 209 -18.39 -5.02 -11.12
N PRO A 210 -19.06 -5.83 -11.97
CA PRO A 210 -19.62 -5.36 -13.22
C PRO A 210 -20.85 -4.51 -12.92
N ALA A 211 -21.09 -3.53 -13.79
CA ALA A 211 -22.32 -2.76 -13.74
C ALA A 211 -23.47 -3.64 -14.26
N VAL A 212 -24.50 -3.83 -13.44
CA VAL A 212 -25.70 -4.60 -13.80
C VAL A 212 -26.93 -3.69 -13.60
N ASN A 213 -27.83 -3.70 -14.58
CA ASN A 213 -29.01 -2.85 -14.57
C ASN A 213 -29.82 -3.04 -13.27
N ASP A 214 -30.21 -1.93 -12.63
CA ASP A 214 -30.94 -1.89 -11.35
C ASP A 214 -30.26 -2.57 -10.15
N LYS A 215 -28.97 -2.90 -10.25
CA LYS A 215 -28.15 -3.51 -9.18
C LYS A 215 -27.11 -2.52 -8.65
N LYS A 216 -27.57 -1.47 -7.99
CA LYS A 216 -26.77 -0.27 -7.67
C LYS A 216 -26.54 -0.05 -6.17
N GLU A 217 -26.84 -1.04 -5.34
CA GLU A 217 -26.63 -0.98 -3.89
C GLU A 217 -25.57 -1.97 -3.44
N ILE A 218 -24.76 -1.61 -2.46
CA ILE A 218 -23.90 -2.55 -1.74
C ILE A 218 -24.78 -3.24 -0.68
N LYS A 219 -25.10 -4.53 -0.83
CA LYS A 219 -26.08 -5.23 0.04
C LYS A 219 -25.46 -6.14 1.09
N GLU A 220 -24.32 -6.75 0.81
CA GLU A 220 -23.68 -7.67 1.76
C GLU A 220 -23.13 -6.92 2.98
N ALA A 221 -23.40 -7.44 4.18
CA ALA A 221 -23.09 -6.74 5.43
C ALA A 221 -21.58 -6.48 5.61
N GLU A 222 -20.75 -7.39 5.10
CA GLU A 222 -19.30 -7.31 5.11
C GLU A 222 -18.79 -6.17 4.22
N ALA A 223 -19.40 -5.99 3.05
CA ALA A 223 -19.07 -4.94 2.09
C ALA A 223 -19.65 -3.58 2.47
N LYS A 224 -20.75 -3.54 3.22
CA LYS A 224 -21.39 -2.32 3.74
C LYS A 224 -20.62 -1.64 4.88
N LYS A 225 -19.30 -1.82 5.00
CA LYS A 225 -18.48 -1.13 6.02
C LYS A 225 -17.73 0.01 5.36
N ASP A 226 -17.67 1.17 6.00
CA ASP A 226 -17.03 2.36 5.43
C ASP A 226 -15.58 2.11 4.98
N ALA A 227 -14.81 1.32 5.75
CA ALA A 227 -13.44 0.95 5.39
C ALA A 227 -13.39 0.07 4.14
N VAL A 228 -14.34 -0.86 3.99
CA VAL A 228 -14.42 -1.78 2.84
C VAL A 228 -14.89 -1.05 1.58
N ILE A 229 -15.87 -0.15 1.72
CA ILE A 229 -16.33 0.73 0.64
C ILE A 229 -15.19 1.63 0.16
N ALA A 230 -14.50 2.30 1.09
CA ALA A 230 -13.37 3.16 0.78
C ALA A 230 -12.22 2.39 0.12
N ALA A 231 -11.91 1.19 0.61
CA ALA A 231 -10.93 0.30 -0.02
C ALA A 231 -11.35 -0.14 -1.43
N GLY A 232 -12.64 -0.42 -1.64
CA GLY A 232 -13.17 -0.76 -2.97
C GLY A 232 -13.04 0.40 -3.96
N ILE A 233 -13.30 1.63 -3.51
CA ILE A 233 -13.06 2.85 -4.27
C ILE A 233 -11.57 2.99 -4.62
N VAL A 234 -10.67 2.80 -3.64
CA VAL A 234 -9.22 2.89 -3.85
C VAL A 234 -8.73 1.87 -4.86
N LEU A 235 -9.14 0.60 -4.72
CA LEU A 235 -8.76 -0.45 -5.66
C LEU A 235 -9.30 -0.16 -7.06
N ARG A 236 -10.58 0.25 -7.20
CA ARG A 236 -11.16 0.62 -8.49
C ARG A 236 -10.42 1.79 -9.15
N ALA A 237 -10.03 2.78 -8.35
CA ALA A 237 -9.37 3.99 -8.82
C ALA A 237 -7.93 3.75 -9.27
N MET A 238 -7.18 2.85 -8.61
CA MET A 238 -5.79 2.54 -8.96
C MET A 238 -5.68 1.44 -10.03
N ALA A 239 -6.60 0.48 -10.02
CA ALA A 239 -6.51 -0.70 -10.88
C ALA A 239 -6.78 -0.35 -12.35
N LYS A 240 -6.13 -1.10 -13.24
CA LYS A 240 -6.32 -1.04 -14.68
C LYS A 240 -7.80 -1.17 -15.05
N ASP A 241 -8.24 -0.41 -16.04
CA ASP A 241 -9.61 -0.38 -16.60
C ASP A 241 -10.72 0.11 -15.66
N GLY A 242 -10.47 0.22 -14.35
CA GLY A 242 -11.48 0.67 -13.38
C GLY A 242 -11.95 2.11 -13.62
N LYS A 243 -13.24 2.30 -13.85
CA LYS A 243 -13.87 3.62 -13.97
C LYS A 243 -15.12 3.67 -13.10
N PHE A 244 -15.40 4.84 -12.53
CA PHE A 244 -16.68 5.11 -11.87
C PHE A 244 -17.70 5.65 -12.86
N ALA A 245 -18.97 5.53 -12.53
CA ALA A 245 -20.04 6.19 -13.27
C ALA A 245 -19.95 7.70 -13.07
N ALA A 246 -20.37 8.45 -14.09
CA ALA A 246 -20.39 9.90 -14.10
C ALA A 246 -21.71 10.41 -14.67
N ASN A 247 -22.36 11.34 -13.97
CA ASN A 247 -23.47 12.07 -14.53
C ASN A 247 -22.98 13.02 -15.66
N ASN A 248 -23.89 13.48 -16.52
CA ASN A 248 -23.58 14.33 -17.67
C ASN A 248 -23.42 15.81 -17.28
N ASN A 249 -22.49 16.09 -16.35
CA ASN A 249 -22.03 17.45 -16.05
C ASN A 249 -20.66 17.42 -15.33
N ALA A 250 -19.91 18.52 -15.45
CA ALA A 250 -18.58 18.64 -14.86
C ALA A 250 -18.57 18.60 -13.32
N LYS A 251 -19.56 19.22 -12.66
CA LYS A 251 -19.63 19.27 -11.18
C LYS A 251 -19.61 17.86 -10.58
N ASP A 252 -20.45 16.97 -11.11
CA ASP A 252 -20.56 15.60 -10.62
C ASP A 252 -19.33 14.76 -10.98
N SER A 253 -18.81 14.86 -12.22
CA SER A 253 -17.60 14.13 -12.61
C SER A 253 -16.38 14.53 -11.78
N ASP A 254 -16.20 15.84 -11.55
CA ASP A 254 -15.09 16.37 -10.76
C ASP A 254 -15.20 15.94 -9.30
N ALA A 255 -16.42 15.89 -8.75
CA ALA A 255 -16.66 15.41 -7.39
C ALA A 255 -16.38 13.90 -7.25
N VAL A 256 -16.76 13.07 -8.23
CA VAL A 256 -16.39 11.63 -8.25
C VAL A 256 -14.87 11.46 -8.27
N ASN A 257 -14.18 12.17 -9.16
CA ASN A 257 -12.73 12.10 -9.26
C ASN A 257 -12.05 12.64 -7.99
N GLY A 258 -12.60 13.67 -7.36
CA GLY A 258 -12.13 14.21 -6.09
C GLY A 258 -12.23 13.19 -4.94
N VAL A 259 -13.33 12.43 -4.85
CA VAL A 259 -13.47 11.34 -3.86
C VAL A 259 -12.44 10.24 -4.11
N ALA A 260 -12.27 9.82 -5.37
CA ALA A 260 -11.27 8.81 -5.74
C ALA A 260 -9.85 9.27 -5.39
N ALA A 261 -9.48 10.50 -5.76
CA ALA A 261 -8.18 11.09 -5.46
C ALA A 261 -7.92 11.19 -3.95
N ASN A 262 -8.91 11.65 -3.18
CA ASN A 262 -8.79 11.72 -1.73
C ASN A 262 -8.57 10.34 -1.10
N ALA A 263 -9.32 9.33 -1.54
CA ALA A 263 -9.21 7.98 -1.01
C ALA A 263 -7.83 7.36 -1.32
N VAL A 264 -7.35 7.52 -2.56
CA VAL A 264 -6.02 7.03 -2.99
C VAL A 264 -4.91 7.77 -2.24
N GLY A 265 -4.95 9.11 -2.21
CA GLY A 265 -3.99 9.95 -1.49
C GLY A 265 -3.90 9.61 -0.01
N LYS A 266 -5.04 9.45 0.67
CA LYS A 266 -5.10 9.02 2.07
C LYS A 266 -4.46 7.65 2.30
N THR A 267 -4.71 6.70 1.40
CA THR A 267 -4.19 5.33 1.50
C THR A 267 -2.68 5.31 1.30
N LEU A 268 -2.18 5.94 0.23
CA LEU A 268 -0.76 5.91 -0.10
C LEU A 268 0.08 6.74 0.86
N SER A 269 -0.40 7.90 1.31
CA SER A 269 0.28 8.71 2.34
C SER A 269 0.44 7.93 3.64
N THR A 270 -0.60 7.20 4.08
CA THR A 270 -0.51 6.35 5.28
C THR A 270 0.48 5.20 5.07
N LEU A 271 0.45 4.55 3.90
CA LEU A 271 1.34 3.44 3.59
C LEU A 271 2.82 3.85 3.65
N ILE A 272 3.18 4.97 3.02
CA ILE A 272 4.57 5.44 3.01
C ILE A 272 5.04 5.95 4.36
N ILE A 273 4.15 6.57 5.15
CA ILE A 273 4.48 6.96 6.53
C ILE A 273 4.77 5.71 7.37
N ALA A 274 3.97 4.66 7.23
CA ALA A 274 4.20 3.39 7.93
C ALA A 274 5.52 2.72 7.49
N ILE A 275 5.81 2.70 6.19
CA ILE A 275 7.11 2.24 5.65
C ILE A 275 8.26 3.05 6.26
N ARG A 276 8.17 4.39 6.25
CA ARG A 276 9.21 5.27 6.79
C ARG A 276 9.47 5.00 8.26
N ASN A 277 8.41 4.90 9.07
CA ASN A 277 8.54 4.63 10.52
C ASN A 277 9.17 3.25 10.80
N THR A 278 8.81 2.25 9.99
CA THR A 278 9.35 0.89 10.08
C THR A 278 10.84 0.88 9.72
N VAL A 279 11.21 1.56 8.64
CA VAL A 279 12.61 1.68 8.21
C VAL A 279 13.45 2.44 9.23
N ASP A 280 12.94 3.56 9.75
CA ASP A 280 13.60 4.35 10.79
C ASP A 280 13.89 3.51 12.04
N SER A 281 12.87 2.78 12.53
CA SER A 281 12.98 1.93 13.71
C SER A 281 14.01 0.81 13.54
N GLY A 282 14.02 0.16 12.37
CA GLY A 282 15.00 -0.88 12.05
C GLY A 282 16.43 -0.34 11.94
N LEU A 283 16.60 0.81 11.28
CA LEU A 283 17.89 1.49 11.20
C LEU A 283 18.40 1.91 12.59
N LYS A 284 17.54 2.47 13.44
CA LYS A 284 17.89 2.83 14.81
C LYS A 284 18.38 1.61 15.61
N SER A 285 17.69 0.48 15.51
CA SER A 285 18.08 -0.76 16.17
C SER A 285 19.46 -1.25 15.73
N ILE A 286 19.78 -1.13 14.44
CA ILE A 286 21.13 -1.44 13.92
C ILE A 286 22.17 -0.45 14.45
N SER A 287 21.83 0.84 14.54
CA SER A 287 22.72 1.85 15.12
C SER A 287 23.09 1.55 16.56
N ASP A 288 22.11 1.13 17.36
CA ASP A 288 22.30 0.82 18.79
C ASP A 288 23.20 -0.41 18.97
N VAL A 289 23.05 -1.41 18.09
CA VAL A 289 23.95 -2.57 18.06
C VAL A 289 25.38 -2.16 17.68
N LEU A 290 25.54 -1.30 16.66
CA LEU A 290 26.86 -0.79 16.28
C LEU A 290 27.54 0.02 17.39
N ALA A 291 26.77 0.71 18.22
CA ALA A 291 27.30 1.48 19.34
C ALA A 291 27.72 0.62 20.54
N THR A 292 27.20 -0.62 20.63
CA THR A 292 27.42 -1.51 21.77
C THR A 292 28.47 -2.59 21.53
N VAL A 293 28.83 -2.87 20.27
CA VAL A 293 29.89 -3.85 19.98
C VAL A 293 31.26 -3.35 20.45
N THR A 294 31.99 -4.23 21.14
CA THR A 294 33.31 -3.99 21.72
C THR A 294 34.36 -4.93 21.10
N GLN A 295 35.65 -4.72 21.39
CA GLN A 295 36.72 -5.62 20.91
C GLN A 295 36.50 -7.09 21.30
N GLU A 296 35.86 -7.35 22.43
CA GLU A 296 35.56 -8.70 22.93
C GLU A 296 34.46 -9.41 22.11
N ASP A 297 33.62 -8.64 21.40
CA ASP A 297 32.56 -9.16 20.53
C ASP A 297 33.06 -9.56 19.14
N LYS A 298 34.36 -9.38 18.87
CA LYS A 298 34.95 -9.85 17.62
C LYS A 298 34.92 -11.37 17.57
N ALA A 299 34.55 -11.94 16.43
CA ALA A 299 34.83 -13.34 16.18
C ALA A 299 36.33 -13.57 16.40
N VAL A 300 36.66 -14.56 17.24
CA VAL A 300 38.06 -14.98 17.43
C VAL A 300 38.55 -15.44 16.07
N ASP A 301 39.44 -14.66 15.45
CA ASP A 301 40.20 -15.16 14.32
C ASP A 301 40.85 -16.44 14.83
N SER A 302 40.58 -17.57 14.18
CA SER A 302 41.27 -18.82 14.45
C SER A 302 42.72 -18.68 14.02
N ILE A 303 43.50 -17.91 14.77
CA ILE A 303 44.94 -17.98 14.75
C ILE A 303 45.25 -19.08 15.77
N THR A 304 45.42 -20.31 15.26
CA THR A 304 46.12 -21.35 16.00
C THR A 304 47.43 -20.76 16.52
N PRO A 305 47.67 -20.71 17.85
CA PRO A 305 49.03 -20.56 18.35
C PRO A 305 49.68 -21.93 18.10
N ALA A 306 50.47 -22.04 17.02
CA ALA A 306 51.50 -23.07 17.00
C ALA A 306 52.56 -22.66 18.01
N ASP A 307 52.45 -23.26 19.19
CA ASP A 307 53.35 -23.32 20.35
C ASP A 307 54.51 -22.32 20.44
N ALA A 308 54.46 -21.57 21.53
CA ALA A 308 55.65 -21.04 22.17
C ALA A 308 56.51 -22.17 22.77
N THR A 309 57.79 -22.13 22.44
CA THR A 309 58.92 -22.42 23.36
C THR A 309 59.05 -23.82 23.96
N ALA A 310 60.01 -24.60 23.45
CA ALA A 310 60.85 -25.44 24.30
C ALA A 310 62.19 -24.71 24.54
N SER A 311 62.37 -24.30 25.79
CA SER A 311 63.57 -23.69 26.38
C SER A 311 64.70 -24.71 26.54
N GLY A 312 65.95 -24.29 26.34
CA GLY A 312 66.99 -24.50 27.37
C GLY A 312 68.19 -25.42 27.10
N GLN A 313 69.37 -24.78 27.06
CA GLN A 313 70.65 -25.16 27.68
C GLN A 313 71.71 -26.00 26.93
N LYS A 314 72.83 -25.30 26.70
CA LYS A 314 74.25 -25.71 26.71
C LYS A 314 74.55 -27.01 27.47
N GLN A 315 75.24 -27.96 26.82
CA GLN A 315 76.68 -28.24 26.98
C GLN A 315 77.17 -29.08 25.80
#